data_AF-A0A8T8I2S6-F1
#
_entry.id   AF-A0A8T8I2S6-F1
#
_cell.length_a   1.000
_cell.length_b   1.000
_cell.length_c   1.000
_cell.angle_alpha   90.00
_cell.angle_beta   90.00
_cell.angle_gamma   90.00
#
_symmetry.space_group_name_H-M   'P 1'
#
loop_
_entity.id
_entity.type
_entity.pdbx_description
1 polymer ?
#
loop_
_entity_poly.entity_id
_entity_poly.type
_entity_poly.pdbx_seq_one_letter_code
_entity_poly.pdbx_strand_id
1 'polypeptide(L)'
;MKRSALVDVVVRSTVDVAVLRSSLRDNPFADLAIGVADDGVVAVAADGDVAVFVGGYVKCLAEEGVWRSVVRTLWAWRVERLGFGVLRRHGLPLWCDRHRVEPSPCGRLEPR
;
A
#
# COMPACT_ATOMS: atom_id res chain seq x y z
N MET A 1 13.04 7.64 -25.14
CA MET A 1 13.25 6.47 -24.24
C MET A 1 12.42 6.66 -22.97
N LYS A 2 11.22 6.08 -22.90
CA LYS A 2 10.46 6.00 -21.64
C LYS A 2 11.04 4.84 -20.85
N ARG A 3 11.88 5.13 -19.85
CA ARG A 3 12.20 4.14 -18.81
C ARG A 3 10.89 3.86 -18.09
N SER A 4 10.19 2.77 -18.45
CA SER A 4 9.26 2.15 -17.52
C SER A 4 10.12 1.72 -16.34
N ALA A 5 10.18 2.54 -15.30
CA ALA A 5 10.67 2.11 -14.01
C ALA A 5 9.69 1.03 -13.56
N LEU A 6 10.02 -0.22 -13.83
CA LEU A 6 9.32 -1.36 -13.26
C LEU A 6 9.62 -1.33 -11.76
N VAL A 7 8.86 -0.51 -11.03
CA VAL A 7 8.75 -0.59 -9.59
C VAL A 7 7.91 -1.82 -9.32
N ASP A 8 8.56 -2.91 -8.93
CA ASP A 8 7.88 -4.14 -8.57
C ASP A 8 7.33 -4.03 -7.13
N VAL A 9 6.14 -4.59 -6.90
CA VAL A 9 5.49 -4.58 -5.58
C VAL A 9 5.42 -6.01 -5.09
N VAL A 10 6.10 -6.30 -3.98
CA VAL A 10 6.04 -7.62 -3.36
C VAL A 10 4.89 -7.68 -2.36
N VAL A 11 3.94 -8.58 -2.56
CA VAL A 11 2.83 -8.79 -1.62
C VAL A 11 3.04 -10.09 -0.85
N ARG A 12 2.84 -10.06 0.47
CA ARG A 12 2.96 -11.22 1.37
C ARG A 12 1.77 -11.29 2.32
N SER A 13 1.35 -12.51 2.66
CA SER A 13 0.33 -12.79 3.68
C SER A 13 0.92 -12.78 5.10
N THR A 14 1.82 -11.84 5.39
CA THR A 14 2.41 -11.63 6.71
C THR A 14 2.67 -10.15 6.94
N VAL A 15 2.49 -9.69 8.17
CA VAL A 15 2.81 -8.31 8.60
C VAL A 15 4.19 -8.20 9.27
N ASP A 16 4.99 -9.27 9.25
CA ASP A 16 6.35 -9.26 9.76
C ASP A 16 7.27 -8.37 8.91
N VAL A 17 7.64 -7.22 9.47
CA VAL A 17 8.52 -6.24 8.84
C VAL A 17 9.88 -6.82 8.46
N ALA A 18 10.43 -7.76 9.23
CA ALA A 18 11.72 -8.39 8.92
C ALA A 18 11.62 -9.24 7.64
N VAL A 19 10.52 -9.97 7.47
CA VAL A 19 10.23 -10.76 6.25
C VAL A 19 10.00 -9.85 5.05
N LEU A 20 9.26 -8.75 5.23
CA LEU A 20 9.03 -7.78 4.15
C LEU A 20 10.34 -7.09 3.72
N ARG A 21 11.18 -6.71 4.68
CA ARG A 21 12.53 -6.18 4.40
C ARG A 21 13.41 -7.22 3.70
N SER A 22 13.34 -8.49 4.08
CA SER A 22 14.05 -9.55 3.36
C SER A 22 13.56 -9.68 1.93
N SER A 23 12.24 -9.66 1.73
CA SER A 23 11.64 -9.73 0.39
C SER A 23 12.12 -8.61 -0.54
N LEU A 24 12.37 -7.40 -0.01
CA LEU A 24 12.97 -6.30 -0.76
C LEU A 24 14.46 -6.52 -1.05
N ARG A 25 15.23 -7.04 -0.08
CA ARG A 25 16.65 -7.38 -0.32
C ARG A 25 16.81 -8.47 -1.38
N ASP A 26 15.89 -9.43 -1.40
CA ASP A 26 15.92 -10.58 -2.30
C ASP A 26 15.37 -10.23 -3.71
N ASN A 27 14.71 -9.09 -3.86
CA ASN A 27 14.23 -8.56 -5.15
C ASN A 27 14.73 -7.13 -5.38
N PRO A 28 15.87 -6.92 -6.07
CA PRO A 28 16.48 -5.61 -6.26
C PRO A 28 15.67 -4.66 -7.17
N PHE A 29 14.57 -5.14 -7.78
CA PHE A 29 13.66 -4.33 -8.59
C PHE A 29 12.42 -3.86 -7.84
N ALA A 30 12.20 -4.37 -6.62
CA ALA A 30 11.06 -3.99 -5.81
C ALA A 30 11.39 -2.76 -4.95
N ASP A 31 10.58 -1.70 -5.05
CA ASP A 31 10.69 -0.53 -4.15
C ASP A 31 9.66 -0.54 -3.02
N LEU A 32 8.79 -1.55 -2.99
CA LEU A 32 7.68 -1.66 -2.06
C LEU A 32 7.35 -3.12 -1.74
N ALA A 33 7.29 -3.44 -0.45
CA ALA A 33 6.74 -4.69 0.05
C ALA A 33 5.50 -4.40 0.91
N ILE A 34 4.42 -5.13 0.67
CA ILE A 34 3.14 -4.99 1.36
C ILE A 34 2.83 -6.32 2.05
N GLY A 35 2.78 -6.27 3.37
CA GLY A 35 2.24 -7.32 4.22
C GLY A 35 0.75 -7.13 4.45
N VAL A 36 -0.02 -8.21 4.38
CA VAL A 36 -1.48 -8.21 4.58
C VAL A 36 -1.84 -9.17 5.71
N ALA A 37 -2.72 -8.72 6.60
CA ALA A 37 -3.39 -9.50 7.63
C ALA A 37 -4.90 -9.16 7.66
N ASP A 38 -5.67 -9.93 8.42
CA ASP A 38 -7.14 -9.82 8.46
C ASP A 38 -7.65 -8.42 8.87
N ASP A 39 -6.88 -7.69 9.68
CA ASP A 39 -7.27 -6.39 10.24
C ASP A 39 -6.44 -5.20 9.72
N GLY A 40 -5.49 -5.43 8.81
CA GLY A 40 -4.59 -4.38 8.38
C GLY A 40 -3.50 -4.76 7.40
N VAL A 41 -2.68 -3.76 7.09
CA VAL A 41 -1.57 -3.85 6.14
C VAL A 41 -0.34 -3.16 6.67
N VAL A 42 0.82 -3.72 6.34
CA VAL A 42 2.13 -3.13 6.60
C VAL A 42 2.81 -2.84 5.27
N ALA A 43 3.16 -1.60 5.01
CA ALA A 43 3.93 -1.20 3.86
C ALA A 43 5.38 -0.93 4.28
N VAL A 44 6.33 -1.53 3.58
CA VAL A 44 7.77 -1.30 3.75
C VAL A 44 8.33 -0.82 2.42
N ALA A 45 8.93 0.35 2.41
CA ALA A 45 9.63 0.90 1.25
C ALA A 45 11.11 0.47 1.24
N ALA A 46 11.73 0.44 0.06
CA ALA A 46 13.16 0.09 -0.08
C ALA A 46 14.12 1.05 0.64
N ASP A 47 13.71 2.29 0.87
CA ASP A 47 14.43 3.28 1.69
C ASP A 47 14.31 3.02 3.21
N GLY A 48 13.52 2.01 3.60
CA GLY A 48 13.32 1.61 4.99
C GLY A 48 12.12 2.27 5.67
N ASP A 49 11.39 3.18 5.00
CA ASP A 49 10.15 3.75 5.56
C ASP A 49 9.10 2.65 5.74
N VAL A 50 8.41 2.68 6.88
CA VAL A 50 7.40 1.69 7.26
C VAL A 50 6.13 2.41 7.64
N ALA A 51 5.00 1.89 7.17
CA ALA A 51 3.69 2.36 7.58
C ALA A 51 2.77 1.19 7.86
N VAL A 52 2.02 1.29 8.95
CA VAL A 52 1.04 0.29 9.37
C VAL A 52 -0.33 0.95 9.31
N PHE A 53 -1.28 0.25 8.69
CA PHE A 53 -2.65 0.70 8.58
C PHE A 53 -3.59 -0.41 9.02
N VAL A 54 -4.62 -0.06 9.78
CA VAL A 54 -5.65 -0.98 10.25
C VAL A 54 -7.03 -0.44 9.91
N GLY A 55 -8.01 -1.31 9.77
CA GLY A 55 -9.38 -0.85 9.55
C GLY A 55 -10.24 -1.85 8.82
N GLY A 56 -11.55 -1.64 8.96
CA GLY A 56 -12.55 -2.51 8.36
C GLY A 56 -12.85 -2.20 6.90
N TYR A 57 -13.52 -3.16 6.26
CA TYR A 57 -14.05 -3.02 4.92
C TYR A 57 -14.99 -1.82 4.80
N VAL A 58 -14.79 -1.05 3.73
CA VAL A 58 -15.73 0.00 3.35
C VAL A 58 -16.90 -0.62 2.61
N LYS A 59 -18.14 -0.20 2.88
CA LYS A 59 -19.36 -0.83 2.30
C LYS A 59 -19.36 -0.98 0.78
N CYS A 60 -18.63 -0.12 0.07
CA CYS A 60 -18.53 -0.12 -1.39
C CYS A 60 -17.43 -1.04 -1.95
N LEU A 61 -16.65 -1.72 -1.10
CA LEU A 61 -15.57 -2.62 -1.47
C LEU A 61 -15.78 -3.97 -0.80
N ALA A 62 -15.80 -5.02 -1.61
CA ALA A 62 -15.51 -6.35 -1.12
C ALA A 62 -14.03 -6.43 -0.71
N GLU A 63 -13.67 -7.46 0.06
CA GLU A 63 -12.31 -7.65 0.57
C GLU A 63 -11.23 -7.56 -0.51
N GLU A 64 -11.39 -8.28 -1.62
CA GLU A 64 -10.44 -8.24 -2.74
C GLU A 64 -10.31 -6.82 -3.34
N GLY A 65 -11.40 -6.05 -3.32
CA GLY A 65 -11.41 -4.66 -3.77
C GLY A 65 -10.62 -3.73 -2.84
N VAL A 66 -10.64 -3.99 -1.53
CA VAL A 66 -9.79 -3.29 -0.57
C VAL A 66 -8.32 -3.56 -0.88
N TRP A 67 -7.93 -4.83 -1.09
CA TRP A 67 -6.54 -5.17 -1.42
C TRP A 67 -6.06 -4.54 -2.72
N ARG A 68 -6.86 -4.61 -3.78
CA ARG A 68 -6.54 -3.93 -5.05
C ARG A 68 -6.39 -2.43 -4.87
N SER A 69 -7.20 -1.82 -4.01
CA SER A 69 -7.06 -0.39 -3.70
C SER A 69 -5.79 -0.09 -2.92
N VAL A 70 -5.49 -0.84 -1.86
CA VAL A 70 -4.29 -0.66 -1.02
C VAL A 70 -3.04 -0.70 -1.88
N VAL A 71 -2.87 -1.77 -2.66
CA VAL A 71 -1.70 -1.97 -3.51
C VAL A 71 -1.56 -0.81 -4.50
N ARG A 72 -2.65 -0.42 -5.17
CA ARG A 72 -2.62 0.67 -6.15
C ARG A 72 -2.32 2.03 -5.51
N THR A 73 -2.90 2.34 -4.34
CA THR A 73 -2.64 3.60 -3.63
C THR A 73 -1.17 3.68 -3.20
N LEU A 74 -0.66 2.64 -2.53
CA LEU A 74 0.72 2.61 -2.06
C LEU A 74 1.72 2.63 -3.22
N TRP A 75 1.43 1.89 -4.30
CA TRP A 75 2.23 1.92 -5.52
C TRP A 75 2.26 3.32 -6.15
N ALA A 76 1.11 3.96 -6.31
CA ALA A 76 1.05 5.34 -6.82
C ALA A 76 1.86 6.30 -5.95
N TRP A 77 1.76 6.17 -4.62
CA TRP A 77 2.56 6.95 -3.68
C TRP A 77 4.07 6.79 -3.91
N ARG A 78 4.53 5.55 -4.17
CA ARG A 78 5.93 5.25 -4.46
C ARG A 78 6.39 5.74 -5.82
N VAL A 79 5.57 5.61 -6.87
CA VAL A 79 5.87 6.14 -8.20
C VAL A 79 6.09 7.66 -8.14
N GLU A 80 5.30 8.36 -7.33
CA GLU A 80 5.44 9.80 -7.08
C GLU A 80 6.54 10.14 -6.05
N ARG A 81 7.31 9.15 -5.57
CA ARG A 81 8.37 9.29 -4.56
C ARG A 81 7.93 9.99 -3.28
N LEU A 82 6.66 9.80 -2.92
CA LEU A 82 6.12 10.32 -1.69
C LEU A 82 6.44 9.33 -0.56
N GLY A 83 7.01 9.84 0.54
CA GLY A 83 7.15 9.05 1.77
C GLY A 83 5.80 8.78 2.42
N PHE A 84 5.73 7.83 3.34
CA PHE A 84 4.48 7.47 4.00
C PHE A 84 4.04 8.48 5.07
N GLY A 85 4.81 9.53 5.35
CA GLY A 85 4.50 10.51 6.41
C GLY A 85 3.09 11.12 6.31
N VAL A 86 2.61 11.43 5.10
CA VAL A 86 1.24 11.94 4.88
C VAL A 86 0.21 10.85 5.16
N LEU A 87 0.46 9.62 4.70
CA LEU A 87 -0.45 8.49 4.93
C LEU A 87 -0.51 8.13 6.42
N ARG A 88 0.62 8.13 7.13
CA ARG A 88 0.69 7.92 8.58
C ARG A 88 -0.07 8.98 9.38
N ARG A 89 -0.34 10.15 8.80
CA ARG A 89 -1.13 11.21 9.44
C ARG A 89 -2.62 11.14 9.09
N HIS A 90 -2.94 10.76 7.85
CA HIS A 90 -4.29 10.89 7.30
C HIS A 90 -4.95 9.57 6.92
N GLY A 91 -4.31 8.44 7.21
CA GLY A 91 -4.74 7.12 6.79
C GLY A 91 -4.49 6.84 5.31
N LEU A 92 -4.58 5.56 4.96
CA LEU A 92 -4.43 5.07 3.60
C LEU A 92 -5.80 5.13 2.88
N PRO A 93 -5.98 5.97 1.84
CA PRO A 93 -7.26 6.07 1.17
C PRO A 93 -7.58 4.83 0.33
N LEU A 94 -8.84 4.42 0.42
CA LEU A 94 -9.43 3.32 -0.33
C LEU A 94 -10.32 3.87 -1.45
N TRP A 95 -10.24 3.25 -2.63
CA TRP A 95 -10.87 3.68 -3.86
C TRP A 95 -11.47 2.47 -4.61
N CYS A 96 -12.80 2.38 -4.65
CA CYS A 96 -13.48 1.53 -5.63
C CYS A 96 -13.49 2.19 -7.01
N ASP A 97 -13.82 1.44 -8.05
CA ASP A 97 -13.77 1.93 -9.44
C ASP A 97 -14.61 3.19 -9.67
N ARG A 98 -15.78 3.27 -9.02
CA ARG A 98 -16.63 4.48 -9.05
C ARG A 98 -15.93 5.69 -8.43
N HIS A 99 -15.37 5.56 -7.23
CA HIS A 99 -14.78 6.70 -6.53
C HIS A 99 -13.43 7.13 -7.13
N ARG A 100 -12.77 6.31 -7.94
CA ARG A 100 -11.52 6.71 -8.63
C ARG A 100 -11.66 7.93 -9.54
N VAL A 101 -12.87 8.22 -9.99
CA VAL A 101 -13.19 9.40 -10.80
C VAL A 101 -13.81 10.54 -9.97
N GLU A 102 -13.93 10.35 -8.66
CA GLU A 102 -14.51 11.31 -7.72
C GLU A 102 -13.41 12.01 -6.88
N PRO A 103 -13.69 13.19 -6.29
CA PRO A 103 -12.69 13.93 -5.51
C PRO A 103 -12.40 13.33 -4.12
N SER A 104 -13.19 12.35 -3.66
CA SER A 104 -13.09 11.77 -2.32
C SER A 104 -12.97 10.25 -2.34
N PRO A 105 -12.09 9.66 -1.51
CA PRO A 105 -12.01 8.22 -1.38
C PRO A 105 -13.28 7.68 -0.74
N CYS A 106 -13.57 6.42 -1.02
CA CYS A 106 -14.74 5.78 -0.45
C CYS A 106 -14.59 5.47 1.04
N GLY A 107 -13.35 5.36 1.53
CA GLY A 107 -12.99 5.17 2.93
C GLY A 107 -11.48 5.22 3.12
N ARG A 108 -11.02 4.90 4.33
CA ARG A 108 -9.58 4.91 4.69
C ARG A 108 -9.28 3.76 5.64
N LEU A 109 -8.05 3.25 5.57
CA LEU A 109 -7.45 2.50 6.67
C LEU A 109 -6.74 3.50 7.60
N GLU A 110 -6.94 3.35 8.90
CA GLU A 110 -6.40 4.23 9.92
C GLU A 110 -4.92 3.90 10.19
N PRO A 111 -4.06 4.90 10.43
CA PRO A 111 -2.68 4.66 10.86
C PRO A 111 -2.62 3.95 12.22
N ARG A 112 -1.62 3.09 12.42
CA ARG A 112 -1.34 2.45 13.71
C ARG A 112 0.11 2.66 14.16
#